data_AF-A0A964VEK5-F1
#
_entry.id   AF-A0A964VEK5-F1
#
_cell.length_a   1.000
_cell.length_b   1.000
_cell.length_c   1.000
_cell.angle_alpha   90.00
_cell.angle_beta   90.00
_cell.angle_gamma   90.00
#
_symmetry.space_group_name_H-M   'P 1'
#
loop_
_entity.id
_entity.type
_entity.pdbx_description
1 polymer ?
#
loop_
_entity_poly.entity_id
_entity_poly.type
_entity_poly.pdbx_seq_one_letter_code
_entity_poly.pdbx_strand_id
1 'polypeptide(L)'
;MAVHDAYARLTPYELSFPDLGFARTHFAAIRREAEARQVDLGDQTDFVMLASTGQALREIRGPQDDPALIRQYGFLLYHAYHFCEAGEPLFLVPTARVRALLADDEASDSWQPALEPAAGYVQMPQHLVWVRAMEDAAPESLDGFFWARGRAGTFGLLFALGMRGDRPGLSVVPAPELPIEDVSEWTRMEMREGGGDFTSSMPGAEIDGLYELCSTGEALKLAGLVLRGLERGGVGESTAAAADGTGPQPTGLSYRTLS
;
A
#
# COMPACT_ATOMS: atom_id res chain seq x y z
N MET A 1 2.80 -5.22 23.87
CA MET A 1 2.66 -4.54 22.57
C MET A 1 3.94 -4.77 21.80
N ALA A 2 3.84 -5.27 20.56
CA ALA A 2 5.00 -5.31 19.70
C ALA A 2 5.47 -3.88 19.46
N VAL A 3 6.79 -3.62 19.48
CA VAL A 3 7.37 -2.29 19.20
C VAL A 3 6.84 -1.72 17.87
N HIS A 4 6.47 -2.61 16.94
CA HIS A 4 5.97 -2.30 15.59
C HIS A 4 4.57 -1.67 15.52
N ASP A 5 3.81 -1.65 16.62
CA ASP A 5 2.49 -1.00 16.68
C ASP A 5 2.58 0.43 17.25
N ALA A 6 3.74 0.85 17.77
CA ALA A 6 3.86 2.08 18.56
C ALA A 6 3.87 3.35 17.70
N TYR A 7 4.33 3.25 16.45
CA TYR A 7 4.44 4.38 15.53
C TYR A 7 4.45 3.92 14.07
N ALA A 8 4.10 4.85 13.17
CA ALA A 8 4.24 4.62 11.74
C ALA A 8 5.71 4.74 11.30
N ARG A 9 6.17 3.76 10.55
CA ARG A 9 7.52 3.63 10.01
C ARG A 9 7.63 4.37 8.68
N LEU A 10 8.87 4.62 8.25
CA LEU A 10 9.19 5.19 6.94
C LEU A 10 8.41 4.48 5.82
N THR A 11 7.67 5.26 5.03
CA THR A 11 6.80 4.74 3.97
C THR A 11 7.57 4.45 2.68
N PRO A 12 7.03 3.63 1.75
CA PRO A 12 7.59 3.46 0.42
C PRO A 12 7.72 4.78 -0.36
N TYR A 13 6.83 5.74 -0.11
CA TYR A 13 6.89 7.09 -0.65
C TYR A 13 8.14 7.83 -0.14
N GLU A 14 8.35 7.89 1.17
CA GLU A 14 9.53 8.56 1.73
C GLU A 14 10.85 7.87 1.35
N LEU A 15 10.85 6.54 1.19
CA LEU A 15 12.03 5.80 0.72
C LEU A 15 12.38 6.11 -0.74
N SER A 16 11.37 6.23 -1.60
CA SER A 16 11.57 6.42 -3.04
C SER A 16 11.80 7.88 -3.41
N PHE A 17 11.35 8.80 -2.56
CA PHE A 17 11.48 10.23 -2.72
C PHE A 17 12.09 10.82 -1.45
N PRO A 18 13.41 10.67 -1.24
CA PRO A 18 14.08 11.10 -0.01
C PRO A 18 14.05 12.63 0.21
N ASP A 19 13.73 13.40 -0.83
CA ASP A 19 13.49 14.85 -0.75
C ASP A 19 12.08 15.19 -1.24
N LEU A 20 11.24 15.73 -0.35
CA LEU A 20 9.90 16.23 -0.68
C LEU A 20 9.96 17.38 -1.71
N GLY A 21 11.06 18.13 -1.79
CA GLY A 21 11.28 19.14 -2.81
C GLY A 21 11.38 18.55 -4.22
N PHE A 22 12.03 17.40 -4.34
CA PHE A 22 12.11 16.64 -5.59
C PHE A 22 10.72 16.16 -6.02
N ALA A 23 9.97 15.51 -5.11
CA ALA A 23 8.63 15.01 -5.40
C ALA A 23 7.70 16.15 -5.86
N ARG A 24 7.65 17.25 -5.11
CA ARG A 24 6.80 18.41 -5.42
C ARG A 24 7.14 19.05 -6.77
N THR A 25 8.41 19.12 -7.13
CA THR A 25 8.84 19.69 -8.41
C THR A 25 8.36 18.85 -9.59
N HIS A 26 8.57 17.53 -9.52
CA HIS A 26 8.15 16.60 -10.57
C HIS A 26 6.63 16.46 -10.66
N PHE A 27 5.93 16.36 -9.53
CA PHE A 27 4.47 16.27 -9.52
C PHE A 27 3.82 17.54 -10.07
N ALA A 28 4.37 18.72 -9.77
CA ALA A 28 3.92 19.97 -10.38
C ALA A 28 4.19 20.05 -11.89
N ALA A 29 5.25 19.41 -12.40
CA ALA A 29 5.50 19.30 -13.83
C ALA A 29 4.49 18.37 -14.53
N ILE A 30 4.25 17.19 -13.94
CA ILE A 30 3.25 16.21 -14.41
C ILE A 30 1.87 16.86 -14.49
N ARG A 31 1.41 17.52 -13.42
CA ARG A 31 0.12 18.20 -13.39
C ARG A 31 -0.01 19.26 -14.50
N ARG A 32 1.00 20.11 -14.66
CA ARG A 32 1.02 21.15 -15.71
C ARG A 32 0.97 20.57 -17.13
N GLU A 33 1.71 19.48 -17.38
CA GLU A 33 1.68 18.83 -18.69
C GLU A 33 0.32 18.20 -18.97
N ALA A 34 -0.27 17.52 -17.97
CA ALA A 34 -1.58 16.91 -18.10
C ALA A 34 -2.68 17.95 -18.35
N GLU A 35 -2.67 19.06 -17.61
CA GLU A 35 -3.58 20.20 -17.83
C GLU A 35 -3.44 20.76 -19.25
N ALA A 36 -2.21 20.98 -19.72
CA ALA A 36 -1.96 21.52 -21.06
C ALA A 36 -2.38 20.56 -22.18
N ARG A 37 -2.34 19.26 -21.94
CA ARG A 37 -2.72 18.20 -22.91
C ARG A 37 -4.14 17.67 -22.72
N GLN A 38 -4.85 18.15 -21.69
CA GLN A 38 -6.17 17.66 -21.29
C GLN A 38 -6.18 16.14 -21.05
N VAL A 39 -5.12 15.65 -20.40
CA VAL A 39 -4.96 14.23 -20.04
C VAL A 39 -5.54 13.98 -18.65
N ASP A 40 -6.26 12.87 -18.50
CA ASP A 40 -6.77 12.43 -17.20
C ASP A 40 -5.67 11.70 -16.42
N LEU A 41 -5.26 12.27 -15.29
CA LEU A 41 -4.24 11.68 -14.41
C LEU A 41 -4.78 10.50 -13.59
N GLY A 42 -6.10 10.29 -13.55
CA GLY A 42 -6.73 9.12 -12.96
C GLY A 42 -6.51 7.85 -13.79
N ASP A 43 -6.30 7.96 -15.10
CA ASP A 43 -5.93 6.84 -15.96
C ASP A 43 -4.42 6.58 -15.86
N GLN A 44 -4.06 5.40 -15.35
CA GLN A 44 -2.67 5.04 -15.14
C GLN A 44 -1.87 4.90 -16.44
N THR A 45 -2.51 4.45 -17.51
CA THR A 45 -1.85 4.32 -18.81
C THR A 45 -1.51 5.70 -19.34
N ASP A 46 -2.47 6.62 -19.31
CA ASP A 46 -2.27 7.99 -19.75
C ASP A 46 -1.24 8.74 -18.88
N PHE A 47 -1.26 8.52 -17.56
CA PHE A 47 -0.28 9.07 -16.62
C PHE A 47 1.16 8.70 -16.99
N VAL A 48 1.41 7.42 -17.28
CA VAL A 48 2.75 6.90 -17.60
C VAL A 48 3.26 7.42 -18.96
N MET A 49 2.36 7.79 -19.86
CA MET A 49 2.71 8.29 -21.20
C MET A 49 3.13 9.77 -21.25
N LEU A 50 2.97 10.52 -20.15
CA LEU A 50 3.44 11.91 -20.08
C LEU A 50 4.97 11.99 -20.09
N ALA A 51 5.50 13.02 -20.76
CA ALA A 51 6.95 13.21 -20.87
C ALA A 51 7.58 13.54 -19.50
N SER A 52 6.88 14.31 -18.68
CA SER A 52 7.27 14.65 -17.30
C SER A 52 7.31 13.41 -16.42
N THR A 53 6.38 12.46 -16.59
CA THR A 53 6.42 11.16 -15.90
C THR A 53 7.66 10.37 -16.31
N GLY A 54 7.95 10.30 -17.62
CA GLY A 54 9.18 9.66 -18.12
C GLY A 54 10.46 10.33 -17.61
N GLN A 55 10.46 11.65 -17.38
CA GLN A 55 11.57 12.35 -16.75
C GLN A 55 11.73 11.95 -15.28
N ALA A 56 10.67 12.00 -14.49
CA ALA A 56 10.69 11.59 -13.09
C ALA A 56 11.19 10.14 -12.93
N LEU A 57 10.70 9.21 -13.76
CA LEU A 57 11.13 7.81 -13.73
C LEU A 57 12.63 7.63 -14.01
N ARG A 58 13.25 8.46 -14.84
CA ARG A 58 14.70 8.38 -15.10
C ARG A 58 15.53 8.87 -13.91
N GLU A 59 15.00 9.80 -13.13
CA GLU A 59 15.69 10.38 -11.98
C GLU A 59 15.51 9.53 -10.71
N ILE A 60 14.35 8.88 -10.54
CA ILE A 60 14.09 7.91 -9.46
C ILE A 60 14.94 6.65 -9.65
N ARG A 61 15.13 6.22 -10.91
CA ARG A 61 15.93 5.04 -11.23
C ARG A 61 17.41 5.33 -11.03
N GLY A 62 18.09 4.45 -10.31
CA GLY A 62 19.54 4.41 -10.29
C GLY A 62 20.09 4.09 -11.69
N PRO A 63 21.29 4.57 -12.05
CA PRO A 63 21.94 4.24 -13.32
C PRO A 63 22.17 2.73 -13.56
N GLN A 64 22.09 1.93 -12.48
CA GLN A 64 22.32 0.48 -12.48
C GLN A 64 21.01 -0.32 -12.32
N ASP A 65 19.85 0.33 -12.25
CA ASP A 65 18.58 -0.36 -12.02
C ASP A 65 18.15 -1.13 -13.26
N ASP A 66 17.72 -2.37 -13.05
CA ASP A 66 17.23 -3.26 -14.11
C ASP A 66 16.11 -2.56 -14.92
N PRO A 67 16.25 -2.41 -16.25
CA PRO A 67 15.20 -1.90 -17.13
C PRO A 67 13.84 -2.60 -16.98
N ALA A 68 13.81 -3.87 -16.56
CA ALA A 68 12.57 -4.60 -16.31
C ALA A 68 11.71 -3.96 -15.19
N LEU A 69 12.33 -3.23 -14.25
CA LEU A 69 11.65 -2.59 -13.13
C LEU A 69 10.94 -1.28 -13.51
N ILE A 70 11.11 -0.78 -14.74
CA ILE A 70 10.52 0.50 -15.17
C ILE A 70 9.00 0.53 -14.99
N ARG A 71 8.34 -0.61 -15.23
CA ARG A 71 6.89 -0.75 -15.06
C ARG A 71 6.51 -0.62 -13.59
N GLN A 72 7.23 -1.27 -12.69
CA GLN A 72 7.00 -1.21 -11.23
C GLN A 72 7.21 0.21 -10.70
N TYR A 73 8.26 0.90 -11.15
CA TYR A 73 8.48 2.30 -10.83
C TYR A 73 7.36 3.21 -11.36
N GLY A 74 6.79 2.89 -12.53
CA GLY A 74 5.61 3.58 -13.06
C GLY A 74 4.39 3.48 -12.14
N PHE A 75 4.08 2.26 -11.68
CA PHE A 75 3.02 2.03 -10.69
C PHE A 75 3.28 2.80 -9.39
N LEU A 76 4.50 2.69 -8.86
CA LEU A 76 4.89 3.39 -7.63
C LEU A 76 4.78 4.91 -7.77
N LEU A 77 5.24 5.47 -8.89
CA LEU A 77 5.15 6.89 -9.17
C LEU A 77 3.70 7.38 -9.29
N TYR A 78 2.83 6.60 -9.95
CA TYR A 78 1.39 6.90 -10.03
C TYR A 78 0.77 6.97 -8.64
N HIS A 79 0.99 5.95 -7.79
CA HIS A 79 0.43 5.92 -6.44
C HIS A 79 1.04 7.01 -5.54
N ALA A 80 2.34 7.27 -5.65
CA ALA A 80 3.01 8.34 -4.93
C ALA A 80 2.49 9.74 -5.30
N TYR A 81 2.25 9.98 -6.60
CA TYR A 81 1.67 11.22 -7.10
C TYR A 81 0.29 11.46 -6.47
N HIS A 82 -0.62 10.48 -6.57
CA HIS A 82 -1.97 10.60 -6.03
C HIS A 82 -1.99 10.68 -4.51
N PHE A 83 -1.11 9.93 -3.83
CA PHE A 83 -0.89 10.03 -2.39
C PHE A 83 -0.50 11.44 -1.96
N CYS A 84 0.45 12.07 -2.67
CA CYS A 84 0.87 13.44 -2.40
C CYS A 84 -0.24 14.46 -2.68
N GLU A 85 -0.97 14.33 -3.79
CA GLU A 85 -2.08 15.23 -4.13
C GLU A 85 -3.23 15.12 -3.13
N ALA A 86 -3.45 13.95 -2.53
CA ALA A 86 -4.42 13.71 -1.47
C ALA A 86 -3.98 14.25 -0.09
N GLY A 87 -2.80 14.86 0.03
CA GLY A 87 -2.27 15.39 1.29
C GLY A 87 -1.56 14.35 2.15
N GLU A 88 -0.98 13.31 1.52
CA GLU A 88 -0.16 12.27 2.15
C GLU A 88 -0.86 11.50 3.29
N PRO A 89 -2.12 11.04 3.11
CA PRO A 89 -2.89 10.47 4.20
C PRO A 89 -2.43 9.04 4.53
N LEU A 90 -1.75 8.93 5.67
CA LEU A 90 -1.14 7.71 6.19
C LEU A 90 -1.94 7.10 7.34
N PHE A 91 -2.25 5.80 7.22
CA PHE A 91 -3.01 5.04 8.22
C PHE A 91 -2.18 3.90 8.78
N LEU A 92 -1.97 3.88 10.09
CA LEU A 92 -1.33 2.78 10.81
C LEU A 92 -2.40 1.81 11.32
N VAL A 93 -2.27 0.54 10.98
CA VAL A 93 -3.15 -0.53 11.47
C VAL A 93 -2.41 -1.35 12.53
N PRO A 94 -2.82 -1.31 13.81
CA PRO A 94 -2.18 -2.10 14.86
C PRO A 94 -2.40 -3.61 14.69
N THR A 95 -1.49 -4.42 15.23
CA THR A 95 -1.57 -5.89 15.22
C THR A 95 -2.92 -6.42 15.68
N ALA A 96 -3.43 -5.91 16.81
CA ALA A 96 -4.73 -6.33 17.34
C ALA A 96 -5.87 -6.09 16.34
N ARG A 97 -5.81 -5.00 15.56
CA ARG A 97 -6.83 -4.67 14.57
C ARG A 97 -6.74 -5.51 13.32
N VAL A 98 -5.53 -5.80 12.82
CA VAL A 98 -5.38 -6.76 11.72
C VAL A 98 -5.97 -8.11 12.11
N ARG A 99 -5.62 -8.62 13.30
CA ARG A 99 -6.15 -9.91 13.78
C ARG A 99 -7.67 -9.93 13.90
N ALA A 100 -8.25 -8.85 14.44
CA ALA A 100 -9.70 -8.73 14.54
C ALA A 100 -10.37 -8.70 13.16
N LEU A 101 -9.84 -7.93 12.20
CA LEU A 101 -10.38 -7.84 10.84
C LEU A 101 -10.29 -9.16 10.07
N LEU A 102 -9.24 -9.94 10.29
CA LEU A 102 -9.06 -11.25 9.63
C LEU A 102 -9.89 -12.37 10.27
N ALA A 103 -10.27 -12.21 11.54
CA ALA A 103 -11.17 -13.13 12.24
C ALA A 103 -12.65 -12.74 12.08
N ASP A 104 -12.94 -11.54 11.56
CA ASP A 104 -14.28 -11.00 11.41
C ASP A 104 -15.00 -11.65 10.22
N ASP A 105 -15.98 -12.49 10.54
CA ASP A 105 -16.86 -13.17 9.58
C ASP A 105 -18.15 -12.36 9.30
N GLU A 106 -18.28 -11.13 9.82
CA GLU A 106 -19.44 -10.29 9.52
C GLU A 106 -19.38 -9.79 8.07
N ALA A 107 -20.02 -10.57 7.20
CA ALA A 107 -20.39 -10.15 5.86
C ALA A 107 -21.38 -8.98 5.93
N SER A 108 -21.02 -7.86 5.31
CA SER A 108 -21.92 -6.72 5.13
C SER A 108 -22.34 -6.66 3.68
N ASP A 109 -23.57 -7.08 3.39
CA ASP A 109 -24.05 -7.32 2.03
C ASP A 109 -24.15 -6.07 1.12
N SER A 110 -23.93 -4.87 1.66
CA SER A 110 -24.11 -3.60 0.93
C SER A 110 -23.03 -2.56 1.21
N TRP A 111 -21.92 -2.92 1.85
CA TRP A 111 -20.83 -1.98 2.04
C TRP A 111 -20.21 -1.63 0.68
N GLN A 112 -19.68 -0.42 0.53
CA GLN A 112 -18.82 -0.03 -0.58
C GLN A 112 -17.81 0.96 0.00
N PRO A 113 -16.52 0.86 -0.34
CA PRO A 113 -15.56 1.81 0.19
C PRO A 113 -15.85 3.19 -0.38
N ALA A 114 -15.98 4.18 0.50
CA ALA A 114 -16.09 5.59 0.16
C ALA A 114 -14.81 6.09 -0.55
N LEU A 115 -13.66 5.47 -0.23
CA LEU A 115 -12.32 5.86 -0.71
C LEU A 115 -12.07 7.36 -0.52
N GLU A 116 -12.41 7.87 0.68
CA GLU A 116 -12.07 9.22 1.11
C GLU A 116 -11.03 9.14 2.24
N PRO A 117 -9.84 9.74 2.06
CA PRO A 117 -9.38 10.50 0.90
C PRO A 117 -9.17 9.64 -0.36
N ALA A 118 -9.22 10.30 -1.53
CA ALA A 118 -9.14 9.66 -2.87
C ALA A 118 -7.90 8.80 -3.11
N ALA A 119 -6.84 9.00 -2.34
CA ALA A 119 -5.67 8.13 -2.31
C ALA A 119 -5.11 8.10 -0.89
N GLY A 120 -4.33 7.08 -0.56
CA GLY A 120 -3.70 6.96 0.75
C GLY A 120 -2.78 5.76 0.86
N TYR A 121 -2.12 5.66 2.01
CA TYR A 121 -1.28 4.51 2.34
C TYR A 121 -1.71 3.90 3.67
N VAL A 122 -1.93 2.60 3.65
CA VAL A 122 -2.13 1.78 4.85
C VAL A 122 -0.82 1.10 5.17
N GLN A 123 -0.30 1.35 6.37
CA GLN A 123 0.83 0.62 6.92
C GLN A 123 0.36 -0.45 7.91
N MET A 124 0.79 -1.67 7.64
CA MET A 124 0.49 -2.87 8.42
C MET A 124 1.55 -3.11 9.50
N PRO A 125 1.28 -3.98 10.49
CA PRO A 125 2.29 -4.40 11.44
C PRO A 125 3.43 -5.13 10.75
N GLN A 126 4.66 -4.76 11.08
CA GLN A 126 5.85 -5.37 10.51
C GLN A 126 5.88 -6.87 10.85
N HIS A 127 6.25 -7.71 9.87
CA HIS A 127 6.42 -9.15 10.02
C HIS A 127 5.16 -9.94 10.42
N LEU A 128 3.96 -9.34 10.39
CA LEU A 128 2.72 -10.06 10.70
C LEU A 128 2.13 -10.78 9.49
N VAL A 129 2.11 -10.11 8.34
CA VAL A 129 1.57 -10.63 7.08
C VAL A 129 2.70 -10.80 6.09
N TRP A 130 2.78 -11.97 5.48
CA TRP A 130 3.82 -12.33 4.52
C TRP A 130 3.20 -12.64 3.17
N VAL A 131 3.90 -12.35 2.09
CA VAL A 131 3.44 -12.58 0.73
C VAL A 131 4.35 -13.58 0.06
N ARG A 132 3.76 -14.64 -0.46
CA ARG A 132 4.42 -15.64 -1.29
C ARG A 132 3.81 -15.56 -2.69
N ALA A 133 4.53 -14.91 -3.60
CA ALA A 133 4.06 -14.71 -4.97
C ALA A 133 4.01 -16.01 -5.79
N MET A 134 4.88 -16.98 -5.48
CA MET A 134 4.98 -18.29 -6.12
C MET A 134 5.31 -19.34 -5.07
N GLU A 135 4.88 -20.59 -5.24
CA GLU A 135 5.05 -21.68 -4.26
C GLU A 135 6.50 -21.82 -3.76
N ASP A 136 7.49 -21.74 -4.66
CA ASP A 136 8.92 -21.85 -4.36
C ASP A 136 9.60 -20.52 -3.98
N ALA A 137 8.90 -19.39 -4.05
CA ALA A 137 9.48 -18.09 -3.72
C ALA A 137 9.68 -17.95 -2.20
N ALA A 138 10.75 -17.26 -1.81
CA ALA A 138 10.92 -16.85 -0.43
C ALA A 138 9.81 -15.83 -0.07
N PRO A 139 9.06 -16.04 1.03
CA PRO A 139 8.02 -15.10 1.42
C PRO A 139 8.64 -13.76 1.84
N GLU A 140 8.00 -12.66 1.46
CA GLU A 140 8.40 -11.31 1.84
C GLU A 140 7.37 -10.68 2.78
N SER A 141 7.82 -9.99 3.82
CA SER A 141 6.92 -9.28 4.73
C SER A 141 6.18 -8.17 3.98
N LEU A 142 4.86 -8.12 4.13
CA LEU A 142 4.03 -7.00 3.71
C LEU A 142 4.25 -5.82 4.67
N ASP A 143 4.62 -4.66 4.13
CA ASP A 143 4.65 -3.42 4.91
C ASP A 143 3.29 -2.72 4.88
N GLY A 144 2.60 -2.79 3.74
CA GLY A 144 1.36 -2.05 3.54
C GLY A 144 0.93 -1.96 2.08
N PHE A 145 -0.04 -1.12 1.79
CA PHE A 145 -0.49 -0.87 0.43
C PHE A 145 -0.95 0.57 0.22
N PHE A 146 -0.73 1.09 -1.00
CA PHE A 146 -1.39 2.29 -1.48
C PHE A 146 -2.75 1.95 -2.06
N TRP A 147 -3.70 2.88 -1.93
CA TRP A 147 -4.83 2.97 -2.85
C TRP A 147 -4.79 4.31 -3.58
N ALA A 148 -5.32 4.33 -4.79
CA ALA A 148 -5.62 5.55 -5.51
C ALA A 148 -6.90 5.34 -6.32
N ARG A 149 -7.85 6.27 -6.20
CA ARG A 149 -9.08 6.27 -6.98
C ARG A 149 -8.74 6.53 -8.44
N GLY A 150 -9.23 5.63 -9.30
CA GLY A 150 -9.09 5.71 -10.74
C GLY A 150 -10.31 6.36 -11.40
N ARG A 151 -10.46 6.13 -12.71
CA ARG A 151 -11.57 6.64 -13.51
C ARG A 151 -12.88 5.90 -13.25
N ALA A 152 -14.01 6.54 -13.52
CA ALA A 152 -15.31 5.85 -13.66
C ALA A 152 -15.69 4.86 -12.54
N GLY A 153 -15.30 5.13 -11.30
CA GLY A 153 -15.62 4.25 -10.16
C GLY A 153 -14.66 3.07 -9.98
N THR A 154 -13.44 3.14 -10.52
CA THR A 154 -12.37 2.19 -10.24
C THR A 154 -11.39 2.71 -9.20
N PHE A 155 -10.50 1.83 -8.74
CA PHE A 155 -9.33 2.18 -7.96
C PHE A 155 -8.19 1.19 -8.23
N GLY A 156 -6.96 1.66 -8.03
CA GLY A 156 -5.75 0.85 -8.08
C GLY A 156 -5.23 0.56 -6.68
N LEU A 157 -4.59 -0.60 -6.53
CA LEU A 157 -3.83 -0.98 -5.33
C LEU A 157 -2.38 -1.29 -5.68
N LEU A 158 -1.47 -0.89 -4.79
CA LEU A 158 -0.05 -1.23 -4.89
C LEU A 158 0.46 -1.71 -3.54
N PHE A 159 0.78 -3.00 -3.45
CA PHE A 159 1.33 -3.61 -2.25
C PHE A 159 2.83 -3.36 -2.16
N ALA A 160 3.30 -2.95 -0.98
CA ALA A 160 4.71 -2.72 -0.69
C ALA A 160 5.23 -3.83 0.22
N LEU A 161 6.27 -4.51 -0.24
CA LEU A 161 6.87 -5.68 0.40
C LEU A 161 8.36 -5.45 0.68
N GLY A 162 8.88 -6.22 1.63
CA GLY A 162 10.32 -6.40 1.78
C GLY A 162 11.09 -5.12 2.17
N MET A 163 10.40 -4.16 2.81
CA MET A 163 10.96 -2.90 3.27
C MET A 163 12.14 -3.16 4.21
N ARG A 164 13.35 -2.81 3.76
CA ARG A 164 14.60 -3.08 4.48
C ARG A 164 15.43 -1.82 4.56
N GLY A 165 15.78 -1.39 5.77
CA GLY A 165 16.62 -0.21 5.99
C GLY A 165 18.11 -0.45 5.73
N ASP A 166 18.55 -1.71 5.64
CA ASP A 166 19.95 -2.12 5.47
C ASP A 166 20.39 -2.25 3.99
N ARG A 167 19.45 -2.16 3.04
CA ARG A 167 19.72 -2.15 1.60
C ARG A 167 18.74 -1.22 0.87
N PRO A 168 19.14 -0.54 -0.21
CA PRO A 168 18.17 0.07 -1.12
C PRO A 168 17.35 -1.06 -1.75
N GLY A 169 16.07 -1.13 -1.43
CA GLY A 169 15.20 -2.15 -2.02
C GLY A 169 13.85 -2.23 -1.35
N LEU A 170 12.84 -1.73 -2.07
CA LEU A 170 11.43 -1.97 -1.86
C LEU A 170 10.97 -2.89 -3.00
N SER A 171 10.15 -3.89 -2.70
CA SER A 171 9.44 -4.65 -3.73
C SER A 171 8.00 -4.14 -3.79
N VAL A 172 7.49 -3.87 -4.99
CA VAL A 172 6.09 -3.46 -5.18
C VAL A 172 5.36 -4.44 -6.08
N VAL A 173 4.13 -4.79 -5.69
CA VAL A 173 3.26 -5.68 -6.44
C VAL A 173 1.97 -4.92 -6.76
N PRO A 174 1.78 -4.50 -8.03
CA PRO A 174 0.53 -3.86 -8.42
C PRO A 174 -0.59 -4.90 -8.49
N ALA A 175 -1.77 -4.52 -8.00
CA ALA A 175 -3.00 -5.24 -8.30
C ALA A 175 -3.56 -4.76 -9.65
N PRO A 176 -4.42 -5.55 -10.32
CA PRO A 176 -5.23 -5.01 -11.41
C PRO A 176 -6.04 -3.80 -10.93
N GLU A 177 -6.43 -2.93 -11.86
CA GLU A 177 -7.42 -1.89 -11.58
C GLU A 177 -8.80 -2.54 -11.39
N LEU A 178 -9.55 -2.04 -10.42
CA LEU A 178 -10.69 -2.74 -9.84
C LEU A 178 -11.90 -1.84 -9.72
N PRO A 179 -13.11 -2.30 -10.08
CA PRO A 179 -14.35 -1.58 -9.78
C PRO A 179 -14.56 -1.49 -8.27
N ILE A 180 -14.95 -0.29 -7.79
CA ILE A 180 -15.24 -0.04 -6.36
C ILE A 180 -16.41 -0.92 -5.87
N GLU A 181 -17.40 -1.16 -6.74
CA GLU A 181 -18.59 -1.94 -6.44
C GLU A 181 -18.32 -3.42 -6.13
N ASP A 182 -17.22 -3.97 -6.64
CA ASP A 182 -16.86 -5.38 -6.46
C ASP A 182 -16.14 -5.66 -5.13
N VAL A 183 -15.63 -4.61 -4.45
CA VAL A 183 -14.78 -4.77 -3.24
C VAL A 183 -15.49 -5.58 -2.16
N SER A 184 -16.79 -5.36 -1.98
CA SER A 184 -17.57 -6.09 -0.97
C SER A 184 -17.79 -7.56 -1.30
N GLU A 185 -17.80 -7.93 -2.57
CA GLU A 185 -17.81 -9.33 -2.97
C GLU A 185 -16.52 -10.02 -2.55
N TRP A 186 -15.35 -9.41 -2.83
CA TRP A 186 -14.05 -10.00 -2.47
C TRP A 186 -13.86 -10.19 -0.97
N THR A 187 -14.41 -9.30 -0.14
CA THR A 187 -14.35 -9.48 1.32
C THR A 187 -15.08 -10.74 1.81
N ARG A 188 -15.99 -11.30 1.01
CA ARG A 188 -16.83 -12.46 1.35
C ARG A 188 -16.40 -13.74 0.66
N MET A 189 -15.71 -13.64 -0.48
CA MET A 189 -15.24 -14.81 -1.22
C MET A 189 -14.24 -15.62 -0.39
N GLU A 190 -14.38 -16.94 -0.40
CA GLU A 190 -13.31 -17.85 0.02
C GLU A 190 -12.27 -17.90 -1.09
N MET A 191 -11.04 -17.53 -0.76
CA MET A 191 -9.94 -17.45 -1.73
C MET A 191 -9.17 -18.78 -1.84
N ARG A 192 -9.34 -19.67 -0.86
CA ARG A 192 -8.74 -21.00 -0.84
C ARG A 192 -9.80 -22.10 -0.83
N GLU A 193 -9.48 -23.22 -1.47
CA GLU A 193 -10.31 -24.44 -1.43
C GLU A 193 -10.32 -25.13 -0.05
N GLY A 194 -9.43 -24.70 0.88
CA GLY A 194 -9.36 -25.24 2.24
C GLY A 194 -8.33 -24.51 3.12
N GLY A 195 -8.37 -24.80 4.43
CA GLY A 195 -7.43 -24.25 5.41
C GLY A 195 -7.78 -22.84 5.92
N GLY A 196 -8.77 -22.16 5.36
CA GLY A 196 -9.11 -20.78 5.70
C GLY A 196 -8.16 -19.79 5.01
N ASP A 197 -8.72 -18.67 4.56
CA ASP A 197 -7.92 -17.60 3.94
C ASP A 197 -6.85 -17.09 4.91
N PHE A 198 -5.72 -16.65 4.37
CA PHE A 198 -4.59 -16.07 5.11
C PHE A 198 -3.82 -17.03 6.02
N THR A 199 -4.19 -18.31 6.09
CA THR A 199 -3.42 -19.28 6.88
C THR A 199 -2.00 -19.43 6.35
N SER A 200 -1.05 -19.48 7.27
CA SER A 200 0.37 -19.61 6.92
C SER A 200 0.85 -21.05 7.02
N SER A 201 1.65 -21.41 6.03
CA SER A 201 2.42 -22.66 5.93
C SER A 201 3.88 -22.50 6.34
N MET A 202 4.29 -21.28 6.71
CA MET A 202 5.68 -20.99 7.07
C MET A 202 6.05 -21.68 8.39
N PRO A 203 7.28 -22.21 8.52
CA PRO A 203 7.75 -22.79 9.76
C PRO A 203 7.68 -21.78 10.93
N GLY A 204 7.03 -22.17 12.03
CA GLY A 204 6.91 -21.34 13.23
C GLY A 204 5.83 -20.26 13.16
N ALA A 205 5.05 -20.20 12.07
CA ALA A 205 3.95 -19.25 11.94
C ALA A 205 2.88 -19.41 13.04
N GLU A 206 2.71 -20.62 13.57
CA GLU A 206 1.79 -20.92 14.67
C GLU A 206 2.20 -20.27 16.00
N ILE A 207 3.50 -20.01 16.19
CA ILE A 207 4.04 -19.43 17.42
C ILE A 207 3.71 -17.94 17.50
N ASP A 208 3.95 -17.23 16.40
CA ASP A 208 3.75 -15.77 16.31
C ASP A 208 2.39 -15.41 15.69
N GLY A 209 1.59 -16.40 15.30
CA GLY A 209 0.30 -16.23 14.63
C GLY A 209 0.44 -15.44 13.33
N LEU A 210 1.37 -15.85 12.47
CA LEU A 210 1.66 -15.19 11.20
C LEU A 210 0.60 -15.51 10.14
N TYR A 211 0.36 -14.54 9.26
CA TYR A 211 -0.54 -14.70 8.11
C TYR A 211 0.27 -14.74 6.82
N GLU A 212 -0.26 -15.44 5.82
CA GLU A 212 0.39 -15.60 4.51
C GLU A 212 -0.61 -15.35 3.38
N LEU A 213 -0.22 -14.49 2.42
CA LEU A 213 -0.94 -14.25 1.18
C LEU A 213 -0.29 -15.06 0.07
N CYS A 214 -1.04 -15.98 -0.53
CA CYS A 214 -0.59 -16.87 -1.59
C CYS A 214 -1.20 -16.52 -2.96
N SER A 215 -2.11 -15.56 -3.02
CA SER A 215 -2.76 -15.13 -4.25
C SER A 215 -3.08 -13.63 -4.26
N THR A 216 -3.29 -13.09 -5.47
CA THR A 216 -3.83 -11.73 -5.64
C THR A 216 -5.20 -11.59 -4.98
N GLY A 217 -6.06 -12.62 -5.05
CA GLY A 217 -7.39 -12.60 -4.43
C GLY A 217 -7.33 -12.39 -2.92
N GLU A 218 -6.43 -13.07 -2.23
CA GLU A 218 -6.20 -12.84 -0.79
C GLU A 218 -5.70 -11.42 -0.52
N ALA A 219 -4.79 -10.89 -1.33
CA ALA A 219 -4.32 -9.51 -1.17
C ALA A 219 -5.47 -8.49 -1.33
N LEU A 220 -6.37 -8.70 -2.28
CA LEU A 220 -7.56 -7.87 -2.47
C LEU A 220 -8.55 -7.99 -1.31
N LYS A 221 -8.78 -9.22 -0.82
CA LYS A 221 -9.63 -9.46 0.36
C LYS A 221 -9.08 -8.73 1.59
N LEU A 222 -7.77 -8.84 1.86
CA LEU A 222 -7.10 -8.12 2.95
C LEU A 222 -7.29 -6.60 2.80
N ALA A 223 -7.04 -6.03 1.62
CA ALA A 223 -7.20 -4.61 1.39
C ALA A 223 -8.66 -4.15 1.64
N GLY A 224 -9.64 -4.90 1.13
CA GLY A 224 -11.06 -4.63 1.36
C GLY A 224 -11.44 -4.66 2.84
N LEU A 225 -11.00 -5.68 3.59
CA LEU A 225 -11.24 -5.78 5.04
C LEU A 225 -10.64 -4.59 5.80
N VAL A 226 -9.42 -4.18 5.44
CA VAL A 226 -8.77 -3.04 6.08
C VAL A 226 -9.48 -1.72 5.74
N LEU A 227 -9.82 -1.47 4.48
CA LEU A 227 -10.57 -0.28 4.06
C LEU A 227 -11.93 -0.19 4.80
N ARG A 228 -12.63 -1.33 4.93
CA ARG A 228 -13.85 -1.43 5.75
C ARG A 228 -13.59 -1.07 7.20
N GLY A 229 -12.48 -1.56 7.75
CA GLY A 229 -12.02 -1.23 9.09
C GLY A 229 -11.80 0.26 9.28
N LEU A 230 -11.14 0.94 8.33
CA LEU A 230 -10.87 2.38 8.39
C LEU A 230 -12.15 3.24 8.43
N GLU A 231 -13.20 2.82 7.74
CA GLU A 231 -14.47 3.57 7.71
C GLU A 231 -15.35 3.34 8.93
N ARG A 232 -15.30 2.13 9.51
CA ARG A 232 -16.07 1.76 10.70
C ARG A 232 -15.38 2.15 12.00
N GLY A 233 -14.05 2.11 12.00
CA GLY A 233 -13.22 2.41 13.15
C GLY A 233 -13.10 3.91 13.38
N GLY A 234 -12.98 4.29 14.65
CA GLY A 234 -12.42 5.60 14.98
C GLY A 234 -10.98 5.66 14.50
N VAL A 235 -10.57 6.83 14.03
CA VAL A 235 -9.19 7.04 13.63
C VAL A 235 -8.57 8.02 14.61
N GLY A 236 -7.63 7.54 15.43
CA GLY A 236 -6.89 8.40 16.36
C GLY A 236 -5.82 9.19 15.63
N GLU A 237 -5.70 10.48 15.91
CA GLU A 237 -4.55 11.27 15.43
C GLU A 237 -3.30 10.91 16.23
N SER A 238 -2.23 10.56 15.53
CA SER A 238 -0.91 10.36 16.11
C SER A 238 0.11 11.19 15.35
N THR A 239 0.93 11.95 16.08
CA THR A 239 2.05 12.70 15.50
C THR A 239 3.31 11.82 15.46
N ALA A 240 4.21 12.11 14.52
CA ALA A 240 5.48 11.40 14.33
C ALA A 240 6.21 11.15 15.66
N ALA A 241 6.58 9.89 15.91
CA ALA A 241 7.32 9.50 17.10
C ALA A 241 8.81 9.87 16.96
N ALA A 242 9.46 10.26 18.06
CA ALA A 242 10.90 10.47 18.08
C ALA A 242 11.63 9.12 17.97
N ALA A 243 12.63 9.04 17.09
CA ALA A 243 13.46 7.85 16.96
C ALA A 243 14.29 7.64 18.24
N ASP A 244 14.11 6.49 18.90
CA ASP A 244 14.86 6.06 20.07
C ASP A 244 16.12 5.23 19.71
N GLY A 245 16.41 5.08 18.41
CA GLY A 245 17.67 4.54 17.88
C GLY A 245 17.78 3.02 17.89
N THR A 246 16.76 2.30 18.36
CA THR A 246 16.74 0.83 18.47
C THR A 246 15.71 0.12 17.59
N GLY A 247 14.99 0.86 16.74
CA GLY A 247 13.90 0.35 15.89
C GLY A 247 13.92 0.88 14.46
N PRO A 248 12.95 0.46 13.61
CA PRO A 248 12.80 1.01 12.26
C PRO A 248 12.59 2.52 12.32
N GLN A 249 13.14 3.23 11.33
CA GLN A 249 13.04 4.70 11.28
C GLN A 249 11.56 5.13 11.23
N PRO A 250 11.11 6.06 12.10
CA PRO A 250 9.76 6.59 12.05
C PRO A 250 9.54 7.43 10.79
N THR A 251 8.29 7.47 10.32
CA THR A 251 7.88 8.39 9.25
C THR A 251 7.98 9.85 9.71
N GLY A 252 8.29 10.75 8.78
CA GLY A 252 8.15 12.19 8.98
C GLY A 252 6.72 12.70 8.73
N LEU A 253 5.83 11.85 8.23
CA LEU A 253 4.44 12.20 7.91
C LEU A 253 3.54 12.17 9.14
N SER A 254 2.45 12.94 9.10
CA SER A 254 1.35 12.79 10.05
C SER A 254 0.57 11.52 9.73
N TYR A 255 0.13 10.79 10.75
CA TYR A 255 -0.60 9.56 10.53
C TYR A 255 -1.75 9.36 11.51
N ARG A 256 -2.56 8.38 11.15
CA ARG A 256 -3.84 8.08 11.74
C ARG A 256 -3.83 6.63 12.17
N THR A 257 -4.09 6.33 13.44
CA THR A 257 -4.08 4.96 13.95
C THR A 257 -5.50 4.40 13.96
N LEU A 258 -5.69 3.22 13.37
CA LEU A 258 -6.97 2.52 13.43
C LEU A 258 -7.23 2.06 14.87
N SER A 259 -8.28 2.61 15.50
CA SER A 259 -8.61 2.36 16.90
C SER A 259 -9.28 1.03 17.12
#